data_AF-A0A2A5XTC6-F1
#
_entry.id   AF-A0A2A5XTC6-F1
#
_cell.length_a   1.000
_cell.length_b   1.000
_cell.length_c   1.000
_cell.angle_alpha   90.00
_cell.angle_beta   90.00
_cell.angle_gamma   90.00
#
_symmetry.space_group_name_H-M   'P 1'
#
loop_
_entity.id
_entity.type
_entity.pdbx_description
1 polymer ?
#
loop_
_entity_poly.entity_id
_entity_poly.type
_entity_poly.pdbx_seq_one_letter_code
_entity_poly.pdbx_strand_id
1 'polypeptide(L)' 'MGLNLAGVDLIRSSSGSKVLEVNSSPGIEGIEKATKKNIASSIIKFIEENVRLVNISSKKY' A
#
# COMPACT_ATOMS: atom_id res chain seq x y z
N MET A 1 8.62 0.25 11.16
CA MET A 1 8.79 0.39 9.70
C MET A 1 8.08 1.62 9.14
N GLY A 2 6.97 2.08 9.72
CA GLY A 2 6.40 3.41 9.38
C GLY A 2 5.88 3.55 7.95
N LEU A 3 5.67 2.43 7.25
CA LEU A 3 5.15 2.40 5.88
C LEU A 3 3.65 2.15 5.92
N ASN A 4 2.89 3.00 5.23
CA ASN A 4 1.45 2.81 5.03
C ASN A 4 1.14 1.73 3.97
N LEU A 5 2.10 1.45 3.09
CA LEU A 5 2.03 0.46 2.01
C LEU A 5 3.42 -0.17 1.84
N ALA A 6 3.48 -1.50 1.71
CA ALA A 6 4.71 -2.23 1.37
C ALA A 6 4.38 -3.55 0.66
N GLY A 7 5.30 -4.01 -0.19
CA GLY A 7 5.30 -5.39 -0.68
C GLY A 7 6.13 -6.26 0.26
N VAL A 8 5.65 -7.45 0.59
CA VAL A 8 6.33 -8.37 1.52
C VAL A 8 6.49 -9.72 0.85
N ASP A 9 7.73 -10.14 0.65
CA ASP A 9 8.02 -11.46 0.11
C ASP A 9 8.09 -12.49 1.23
N LEU A 10 7.40 -13.61 1.02
CA LEU A 10 7.28 -14.68 2.00
C LEU A 10 7.91 -15.97 1.48
N ILE A 11 8.60 -16.68 2.36
CA ILE A 11 9.07 -18.05 2.12
C ILE A 11 8.35 -19.02 3.06
N ARG A 12 8.01 -20.20 2.55
CA ARG A 12 7.41 -21.25 3.37
C ARG A 12 8.50 -22.03 4.10
N SER A 13 8.41 -22.10 5.43
CA SER A 13 9.31 -22.93 6.27
C SER A 13 8.53 -23.99 7.05
N SER A 14 9.24 -24.94 7.64
CA SER A 14 8.66 -25.97 8.54
C SER A 14 7.97 -25.37 9.77
N SER A 15 8.31 -24.13 10.14
CA SER A 15 7.71 -23.40 11.28
C SER A 15 6.72 -22.30 10.83
N GLY A 16 6.18 -22.41 9.61
CA GLY A 16 5.27 -21.43 9.01
C GLY A 16 5.96 -20.45 8.06
N SER A 17 5.19 -19.54 7.48
CA SER A 17 5.70 -18.52 6.56
C SER A 17 6.64 -17.54 7.26
N LYS A 18 7.74 -17.18 6.61
CA LYS A 18 8.73 -16.20 7.09
C LYS A 18 8.87 -15.06 6.09
N VAL A 19 9.20 -13.86 6.56
CA VAL A 19 9.49 -12.70 5.71
C VAL A 19 10.91 -12.82 5.16
N LEU A 20 11.07 -12.60 3.86
CA LEU A 20 12.36 -12.51 3.18
C LEU A 20 12.78 -11.04 2.99
N GLU A 21 11.86 -10.26 2.44
CA GLU A 21 12.13 -8.92 1.95
C GLU A 21 10.90 -8.03 2.17
N VAL A 22 11.14 -6.75 2.42
CA VAL A 22 10.09 -5.72 2.48
C VAL A 22 10.47 -4.58 1.56
N ASN A 23 9.62 -4.35 0.56
CA ASN A 23 9.77 -3.29 -0.43
C ASN A 23 8.88 -2.11 -0.10
N SER A 24 9.46 -0.92 0.03
CA SER A 24 8.71 0.33 0.24
C SER A 24 8.05 0.87 -1.03
N SER A 25 8.45 0.38 -2.21
CA SER A 25 7.89 0.77 -3.51
C SER A 25 7.63 -0.46 -4.38
N PRO A 26 6.68 -1.32 -4.02
CA PRO A 26 6.41 -2.56 -4.75
C PRO A 26 5.77 -2.28 -6.12
N GLY A 27 6.13 -3.09 -7.12
CA GLY A 27 5.35 -3.17 -8.36
C GLY A 27 4.03 -3.92 -8.11
N ILE A 28 2.93 -3.47 -8.72
CA ILE A 28 1.60 -4.08 -8.51
C ILE A 28 1.05 -4.83 -9.72
N GLU A 29 1.56 -4.59 -10.93
CA GLU A 29 1.04 -5.17 -12.18
C GLU A 29 0.96 -6.71 -12.14
N GLY A 30 2.03 -7.36 -11.67
CA GLY A 30 2.07 -8.83 -11.55
C GLY A 30 1.04 -9.36 -10.55
N ILE A 31 0.89 -8.68 -9.42
CA ILE A 31 -0.06 -9.06 -8.36
C ILE A 31 -1.49 -8.89 -8.86
N GLU A 32 -1.82 -7.76 -9.50
CA GLU A 32 -3.15 -7.51 -10.07
C GLU A 32 -3.52 -8.56 -11.13
N LYS A 33 -2.58 -8.90 -12.03
CA LYS A 33 -2.79 -9.95 -13.03
C LYS A 33 -3.05 -11.32 -12.40
N ALA A 34 -2.33 -11.67 -11.34
CA ALA A 34 -2.44 -12.95 -10.66
C ALA A 34 -3.72 -13.05 -9.81
N THR A 35 -4.09 -11.99 -9.08
CA THR A 35 -5.21 -12.01 -8.14
C THR A 35 -6.52 -11.51 -8.72
N LYS A 36 -6.50 -10.87 -9.91
CA LYS A 36 -7.64 -10.17 -10.52
C LYS A 36 -8.26 -9.10 -9.61
N LYS A 37 -7.42 -8.49 -8.76
CA LYS A 37 -7.83 -7.41 -7.85
C LYS A 37 -7.29 -6.10 -8.40
N ASN A 38 -8.05 -5.03 -8.23
CA ASN A 38 -7.61 -3.67 -8.52
C ASN A 38 -6.97 -3.07 -7.28
N ILE A 39 -5.65 -3.26 -7.17
CA ILE A 39 -4.83 -2.80 -6.06
C ILE A 39 -4.61 -1.29 -6.17
N ALA A 40 -4.44 -0.76 -7.39
CA ALA A 40 -4.30 0.68 -7.61
C ALA A 40 -5.48 1.47 -7.02
N SER A 41 -6.72 1.05 -7.31
CA SER A 41 -7.91 1.69 -6.73
C SER A 41 -8.00 1.53 -5.22
N SER A 42 -7.52 0.40 -4.67
CA SER A 42 -7.47 0.20 -3.22
C SER A 42 -6.50 1.16 -2.53
N ILE A 43 -5.34 1.42 -3.15
CA ILE A 43 -4.35 2.40 -2.67
C ILE A 43 -4.92 3.82 -2.74
N ILE A 44 -5.56 4.19 -3.86
CA ILE A 44 -6.18 5.51 -4.01
C ILE A 44 -7.25 5.72 -2.94
N LYS A 45 -8.15 4.76 -2.75
CA LYS A 45 -9.19 4.81 -1.73
C LYS A 45 -8.59 4.96 -0.32
N PHE A 46 -7.54 4.20 -0.01
CA PHE A 46 -6.83 4.35 1.26
C PHE A 46 -6.29 5.78 1.44
N ILE A 47 -5.71 6.39 0.41
CA ILE A 47 -5.21 7.77 0.48
C ILE A 47 -6.36 8.75 0.71
N GLU A 48 -7.47 8.62 -0.03
CA GLU A 48 -8.66 9.46 0.10
C GLU A 48 -9.25 9.41 1.52
N GLU A 49 -9.30 8.23 2.14
CA GLU A 49 -9.82 8.04 3.50
C GLU A 49 -8.88 8.61 4.59
N ASN A 50 -7.60 8.81 4.28
CA ASN A 50 -6.58 9.21 5.26
C ASN A 50 -6.01 10.62 5.02
N VAL A 51 -6.38 11.30 3.94
CA VAL A 51 -5.95 12.68 3.68
C VAL A 51 -6.73 13.67 4.54
N ARG A 52 -6.03 14.64 5.12
CA ARG A 52 -6.68 15.78 5.80
C ARG A 52 -7.17 16.77 4.75
N LEU A 53 -8.46 17.09 4.79
CA LEU A 53 -9.04 18.15 3.98
C LEU A 53 -8.37 19.49 4.35
N VAL A 54 -7.78 20.16 3.37
CA VAL A 54 -7.24 21.51 3.55
C VAL A 54 -8.39 22.50 3.38
N ASN A 55 -8.81 23.15 4.46
CA ASN A 55 -9.83 24.19 4.39
C ASN A 55 -9.21 25.48 3.84
N ILE A 56 -9.53 25.82 2.58
CA ILE A 56 -8.95 26.98 1.87
C ILE A 56 -9.51 28.33 2.37
N SER A 57 -10.52 28.31 3.26
CA SER A 57 -11.20 29.51 3.78
C SER A 57 -10.35 30.43 4.69
N SER A 58 -9.08 30.10 4.94
CA SER A 58 -8.24 30.77 5.95
C SER A 58 -7.24 31.78 5.38
N LYS A 59 -7.11 31.91 4.05
CA LYS A 59 -6.25 32.95 3.44
C LYS A 59 -7.09 34.15 3.01
N LYS A 60 -7.39 35.01 3.98
CA LYS A 60 -7.87 36.38 3.75
C LYS A 60 -6.79 37.32 4.31
N TYR A 61 -5.81 37.61 3.48
CA TYR A 61 -4.91 38.77 3.60
C TYR A 61 -4.81 39.39 2.21
#